data_AF-A0A8J7SGF6-F1
#
_entry.id   AF-A0A8J7SGF6-F1
#
_cell.length_a   1.000
_cell.length_b   1.000
_cell.length_c   1.000
_cell.angle_alpha   90.00
_cell.angle_beta   90.00
_cell.angle_gamma   90.00
#
_symmetry.space_group_name_H-M   'P 1'
#
loop_
_entity.id
_entity.type
_entity.pdbx_description
1 polymer ?
#
loop_
_entity_poly.entity_id
_entity_poly.type
_entity_poly.pdbx_seq_one_letter_code
_entity_poly.pdbx_strand_id
1 'polypeptide(L)' 'MLNIIDEYTRKALMIRVDRSLVSLDEVKMLTDLLIMRGPPNFIQSDDGPESLAERVRD' A
#
# COMPACT_ATOMS: atom_id res chain seq x y z
N MET A 1 9.59 -6.54 -3.23
CA MET A 1 8.24 -7.13 -3.40
C MET A 1 7.32 -6.35 -2.49
N LEU A 2 6.21 -5.84 -3.00
CA LEU A 2 5.20 -5.11 -2.21
C LEU A 2 3.92 -5.94 -2.16
N ASN A 3 3.30 -5.99 -0.99
CA ASN A 3 2.03 -6.66 -0.78
C ASN A 3 1.09 -5.74 0.01
N ILE A 4 -0.15 -5.62 -0.46
CA ILE A 4 -1.22 -4.93 0.24
C ILE A 4 -2.25 -5.98 0.62
N ILE A 5 -2.48 -6.13 1.91
CA ILE A 5 -3.38 -7.14 2.47
C ILE A 5 -4.50 -6.42 3.23
N ASP A 6 -5.73 -6.91 3.07
CA ASP A 6 -6.82 -6.57 3.98
C ASP A 6 -6.66 -7.40 5.26
N GLU A 7 -6.34 -6.75 6.37
CA GLU A 7 -6.03 -7.40 7.64
C GLU A 7 -7.20 -8.17 8.25
N TYR A 8 -8.44 -7.73 8.00
CA TYR A 8 -9.65 -8.30 8.55
C TYR A 8 -10.07 -9.56 7.80
N THR A 9 -10.07 -9.51 6.48
CA THR A 9 -10.49 -10.61 5.60
C THR A 9 -9.33 -11.52 5.20
N ARG A 10 -8.09 -11.12 5.50
CA ARG A 10 -6.84 -11.80 5.08
C ARG A 10 -6.70 -11.95 3.56
N LYS A 11 -7.37 -11.10 2.79
CA LYS A 11 -7.27 -11.10 1.33
C LYS A 11 -6.06 -10.30 0.90
N ALA A 12 -5.24 -10.88 0.02
CA ALA A 12 -4.25 -10.12 -0.73
C ALA A 12 -4.99 -9.24 -1.74
N LEU A 13 -4.92 -7.92 -1.55
CA LEU A 13 -5.56 -6.94 -2.42
C LEU A 13 -4.70 -6.62 -3.63
N MET A 14 -3.37 -6.64 -3.46
CA MET A 14 -2.39 -6.43 -4.52
C MET A 14 -1.04 -7.05 -4.15
N ILE A 15 -0.38 -7.67 -5.12
CA ILE A 15 1.00 -8.14 -5.00
C ILE A 15 1.78 -7.63 -6.20
N ARG A 16 2.88 -6.91 -5.96
CA ARG A 16 3.81 -6.49 -7.00
C ARG A 16 5.21 -6.99 -6.73
N VAL A 17 5.79 -7.62 -7.74
CA VAL A 17 7.17 -8.10 -7.74
C VAL A 17 7.93 -7.32 -8.80
N ASP A 18 8.97 -6.62 -8.38
CA ASP A 18 9.86 -5.90 -9.28
C ASP A 18 11.29 -5.99 -8.74
N ARG A 19 12.28 -5.79 -9.63
CA ARG A 19 13.72 -5.83 -9.27
C ARG A 19 14.12 -4.65 -8.40
N SER A 20 13.42 -3.54 -8.52
CA SER A 20 13.54 -2.36 -7.65
C SER A 20 12.17 -1.71 -7.56
N LEU A 21 11.67 -1.55 -6.34
CA LEU A 21 10.46 -0.77 -6.07
C LEU A 21 10.92 0.52 -5.43
N VAL A 22 10.55 1.65 -6.03
CA VAL A 22 10.80 2.96 -5.42
C VAL A 22 9.52 3.46 -4.77
N SER A 23 9.65 4.35 -3.79
CA SER A 23 8.53 4.85 -3.00
C SER A 23 7.42 5.52 -3.82
N LEU A 24 7.73 6.01 -5.03
CA LEU A 24 6.71 6.52 -5.98
C LEU A 24 5.79 5.42 -6.52
N ASP A 25 6.31 4.20 -6.72
CA ASP A 25 5.51 3.07 -7.19
C ASP A 25 4.51 2.61 -6.13
N GLU A 26 4.91 2.64 -4.86
CA GLU A 26 4.06 2.32 -3.70
C GLU A 26 2.86 3.25 -3.60
N VAL A 27 3.09 4.57 -3.71
CA VAL A 27 2.03 5.58 -3.70
C VAL A 27 1.03 5.33 -4.82
N LYS A 28 1.51 5.20 -6.07
CA LYS A 28 0.64 4.98 -7.23
C LYS A 28 -0.23 3.73 -7.06
N MET A 29 0.37 2.63 -6.63
CA MET A 29 -0.34 1.38 -6.41
C MET A 29 -1.44 1.51 -5.36
N LEU A 30 -1.15 2.17 -4.24
CA LEU A 30 -2.17 2.42 -3.24
C LEU A 30 -3.25 3.35 -3.77
N THR A 31 -2.89 4.43 -4.48
CA THR A 31 -3.86 5.34 -5.11
C THR A 31 -4.81 4.58 -6.04
N ASP A 32 -4.29 3.71 -6.91
CA ASP A 32 -5.12 2.88 -7.79
C ASP A 32 -6.08 1.98 -6.99
N LEU A 33 -5.58 1.41 -5.89
CA LEU A 33 -6.37 0.56 -5.00
C LEU A 33 -7.48 1.33 -4.28
N LEU A 34 -7.19 2.55 -3.83
CA LEU A 34 -8.13 3.47 -3.20
C LEU A 34 -9.22 3.90 -4.19
N ILE A 35 -8.88 4.16 -5.45
CA ILE A 35 -9.86 4.49 -6.49
C ILE A 35 -10.81 3.31 -6.73
N MET A 36 -10.27 2.09 -6.78
CA MET A 36 -11.08 0.89 -7.07
C MET A 36 -11.95 0.43 -5.91
N ARG A 37 -11.52 0.63 -4.65
CA ARG A 37 -12.16 0.02 -3.47
C ARG A 37 -12.66 1.04 -2.43
N GLY A 38 -12.33 2.31 -2.61
CA GLY A 38 -12.52 3.35 -1.60
C GLY A 38 -11.39 3.37 -0.56
N PRO A 39 -11.35 4.42 0.28
CA PRO A 39 -10.33 4.55 1.32
C PRO A 39 -10.53 3.58 2.49
N PRO A 40 -9.46 2.99 3.05
CA PRO A 40 -9.53 2.20 4.27
C PRO A 40 -9.69 3.11 5.49
N ASN A 41 -10.16 2.52 6.61
CA ASN A 41 -10.22 3.23 7.89
C ASN A 41 -8.84 3.37 8.56
N PHE A 42 -7.92 2.45 8.28
CA PHE A 42 -6.59 2.41 8.86
C PHE A 42 -5.58 1.89 7.84
N ILE A 43 -4.37 2.44 7.87
CA ILE A 43 -3.24 1.98 7.06
C ILE A 43 -2.08 1.69 8.02
N GLN A 44 -1.66 0.44 8.03
CA GLN A 44 -0.38 0.01 8.59
C GLN A 44 0.58 -0.27 7.44
N SER A 45 1.83 0.15 7.59
CA SER A 45 2.91 -0.34 6.76
C SER A 45 3.98 -0.92 7.65
N ASP A 46 4.53 -2.05 7.21
CA ASP A 46 5.65 -2.72 7.85
C ASP A 46 7.00 -2.19 7.32
N ASP A 47 6.96 -1.30 6.30
CA ASP A 47 8.12 -0.56 5.84
C ASP A 47 8.37 0.60 6.81
N GLY A 48 9.64 0.89 7.12
CA GLY A 48 10.04 1.88 8.13
C GLY A 48 9.55 3.32 7.87
N PRO A 49 10.01 4.34 8.61
CA PRO A 49 9.47 5.71 8.54
C PRO A 49 9.50 6.36 7.13
N GLU A 50 10.29 5.84 6.20
CA GLU A 50 10.26 6.22 4.78
C GLU A 50 8.95 5.81 4.04
N SER A 51 8.03 5.15 4.75
CA SER A 51 6.90 4.43 4.19
C SER A 51 5.72 5.31 3.79
N LEU A 52 4.97 4.77 2.84
CA LEU A 52 3.67 5.22 2.38
C LEU A 52 2.68 5.57 3.50
N ALA A 53 2.69 4.85 4.63
CA ALA A 53 1.75 5.10 5.72
C ALA A 53 1.95 6.50 6.35
N GLU A 54 3.16 7.05 6.37
CA GLU A 54 3.41 8.44 6.78
C GLU A 54 3.01 9.41 5.68
N ARG A 55 3.32 9.09 4.42
CA ARG A 55 3.08 9.97 3.26
C ARG A 55 1.60 10.19 2.90
N VAL A 56 0.71 9.30 3.34
CA VAL A 56 -0.74 9.37 3.08
C VAL A 56 -1.49 10.07 4.22
N ARG A 57 -0.81 10.37 5.35
CA ARG A 57 -1.41 11.08 6.48
C ARG A 57 -1.39 12.61 6.34
N ASP A 58 -0.63 13.15 5.39
CA ASP A 58 -0.63 14.57 4.99
C ASP A 58 -1.55 14.83 3.80
#